data_AF-A0A6L3II67-F1
#
_entry.id   AF-A0A6L3II67-F1
#
_cell.length_a   1.000
_cell.length_b   1.000
_cell.length_c   1.000
_cell.angle_alpha   90.00
_cell.angle_beta   90.00
_cell.angle_gamma   90.00
#
_symmetry.space_group_name_H-M   'P 1'
#
loop_
_entity.id
_entity.type
_entity.pdbx_description
1 polymer ?
#
loop_
_entity_poly.entity_id
_entity_poly.type
_entity_poly.pdbx_seq_one_letter_code
_entity_poly.pdbx_strand_id
1 'polypeptide(L)' 'YVFTPGEISFVETPKVEVADTVGAGDSFTATFVAAILKGKPVAEAHKLAVEVSAYVCTQNGAMPELPARLKNELI' A
#
# COMPACT_ATOMS: atom_id res chain seq x y z
N TYR A 1 -10.49 0.77 -4.54
CA TYR A 1 -10.84 0.30 -5.89
C TYR A 1 -9.78 0.78 -6.86
N VAL A 2 -9.39 -0.06 -7.81
CA VAL A 2 -8.55 0.30 -8.97
C VAL A 2 -9.23 -0.23 -10.22
N PHE A 3 -9.31 0.59 -11.27
CA PHE A 3 -10.03 0.28 -12.50
C PHE A 3 -9.06 0.15 -13.67
N THR A 4 -9.19 -0.92 -14.44
CA THR A 4 -8.46 -1.13 -15.71
C THR A 4 -9.42 -1.59 -16.80
N PRO A 5 -9.01 -1.57 -18.08
CA PRO A 5 -9.83 -2.16 -19.15
C PRO A 5 -10.06 -3.65 -18.89
N GLY A 6 -11.31 -4.03 -18.64
CA GLY A 6 -11.70 -5.44 -18.44
C GLY A 6 -11.56 -5.98 -17.02
N GLU A 7 -11.07 -5.20 -16.05
CA GLU A 7 -10.92 -5.64 -14.67
C GLU A 7 -11.18 -4.50 -13.66
N ILE A 8 -11.79 -4.86 -12.53
CA ILE A 8 -11.96 -3.98 -11.37
C ILE A 8 -11.34 -4.68 -10.17
N SER A 9 -10.34 -4.05 -9.57
CA SER A 9 -9.71 -4.53 -8.34
C SER A 9 -10.33 -3.86 -7.12
N PHE A 10 -10.89 -4.66 -6.22
CA PHE A 10 -11.36 -4.22 -4.91
C PHE A 10 -10.55 -4.92 -3.82
N VAL A 11 -10.07 -4.14 -2.85
CA VAL A 11 -9.39 -4.62 -1.66
C VAL A 11 -10.04 -3.91 -0.48
N GLU A 12 -10.51 -4.67 0.49
CA GLU A 12 -11.09 -4.13 1.72
C GLU A 12 -9.98 -3.50 2.57
N THR A 13 -10.28 -2.34 3.17
CA THR A 13 -9.32 -1.65 4.04
C THR A 13 -9.15 -2.42 5.36
N PRO A 14 -7.92 -2.85 5.72
CA PRO A 14 -7.67 -3.51 6.99
C PRO A 14 -8.04 -2.63 8.18
N LYS A 15 -8.66 -3.22 9.20
CA LYS A 15 -8.86 -2.56 10.50
C LYS A 15 -7.58 -2.71 11.31
N VAL A 16 -7.01 -1.58 11.73
CA VAL A 16 -5.78 -1.52 12.52
C VAL A 16 -5.97 -0.58 13.70
N GLU A 17 -5.16 -0.72 14.74
CA GLU A 17 -5.05 0.30 15.79
C GLU A 17 -4.31 1.51 15.22
N VAL A 18 -5.02 2.63 15.10
CA VAL A 18 -4.50 3.85 14.45
C VAL A 18 -3.72 4.69 15.47
N ALA A 19 -2.47 5.01 15.13
CA ALA A 19 -1.65 5.98 15.88
C ALA A 19 -1.74 7.37 15.25
N ASP A 20 -1.51 7.46 13.93
CA ASP A 20 -1.58 8.68 13.11
C ASP A 20 -1.89 8.25 11.66
N THR A 21 -2.57 9.08 10.87
CA THR A 21 -2.88 8.79 9.46
C THR A 21 -2.05 9.60 8.47
N VAL A 22 -1.24 10.54 8.97
CA VAL A 22 -0.35 11.36 8.14
C VAL A 22 0.60 10.46 7.35
N GLY A 23 0.72 10.70 6.03
CA GLY A 23 1.57 9.92 5.13
C GLY A 23 0.98 8.59 4.65
N ALA A 24 -0.15 8.12 5.19
CA ALA A 24 -0.75 6.84 4.78
C ALA A 24 -1.18 6.85 3.30
N GLY A 25 -1.75 7.95 2.79
CA GLY A 25 -2.14 8.09 1.38
C GLY A 25 -0.96 8.20 0.43
N ASP A 26 0.09 8.92 0.83
CA ASP A 26 1.34 9.01 0.07
C ASP A 26 2.01 7.64 -0.03
N SER A 27 2.05 6.90 1.08
CA SER A 27 2.61 5.55 1.12
C SER A 27 1.83 4.56 0.24
N PHE A 28 0.50 4.67 0.17
CA PHE A 28 -0.32 3.91 -0.77
C PHE A 28 0.12 4.19 -2.20
N THR A 29 0.17 5.47 -2.58
CA THR A 29 0.50 5.91 -3.94
C THR A 29 1.92 5.49 -4.33
N ALA A 30 2.89 5.75 -3.46
CA ALA A 30 4.29 5.38 -3.67
C ALA A 30 4.45 3.86 -3.85
N THR A 31 3.80 3.07 -3.00
CA THR A 31 3.85 1.60 -3.06
C THR A 31 3.19 1.07 -4.34
N PHE A 32 2.02 1.60 -4.69
CA PHE A 32 1.31 1.21 -5.92
C PHE A 32 2.16 1.50 -7.15
N VAL A 33 2.72 2.71 -7.26
CA VAL A 33 3.61 3.09 -8.38
C VAL A 33 4.86 2.21 -8.43
N ALA A 34 5.52 2.00 -7.29
CA ALA A 34 6.71 1.15 -7.23
C ALA A 34 6.43 -0.29 -7.68
N ALA A 35 5.30 -0.86 -7.23
CA ALA A 35 4.85 -2.19 -7.63
C ALA A 35 4.58 -2.30 -9.14
N ILE A 36 3.87 -1.32 -9.72
CA ILE A 36 3.58 -1.27 -11.16
C ILE A 36 4.87 -1.12 -11.99
N LEU A 37 5.79 -0.25 -11.57
CA LEU A 37 7.09 -0.08 -12.24
C LEU A 37 7.94 -1.36 -12.22
N LYS A 38 7.70 -2.25 -11.24
CA LYS A 38 8.33 -3.58 -11.16
C LYS A 38 7.57 -4.67 -11.92
N GLY A 39 6.53 -4.31 -12.67
CA GLY A 39 5.77 -5.25 -13.49
C GLY A 39 4.80 -6.12 -12.71
N LYS A 40 4.45 -5.76 -11.47
CA LYS A 40 3.42 -6.50 -10.72
C LYS A 40 2.04 -6.32 -11.36
N PRO A 41 1.19 -7.36 -11.32
CA PRO A 41 -0.22 -7.24 -11.65
C PRO A 41 -0.92 -6.18 -10.78
N VAL A 42 -1.95 -5.54 -11.33
CA VAL A 42 -2.70 -4.48 -10.64
C VAL A 42 -3.31 -4.95 -9.32
N ALA A 43 -3.82 -6.18 -9.27
CA ALA A 43 -4.36 -6.76 -8.04
C ALA A 43 -3.28 -6.88 -6.94
N GLU A 44 -2.07 -7.31 -7.28
CA GLU A 44 -0.95 -7.42 -6.34
C GLU A 44 -0.46 -6.04 -5.89
N ALA A 45 -0.32 -5.10 -6.83
CA ALA A 45 0.08 -3.73 -6.53
C ALA A 45 -0.95 -3.05 -5.60
N HIS A 46 -2.24 -3.23 -5.86
CA HIS A 46 -3.32 -2.67 -5.05
C HIS A 46 -3.32 -3.27 -3.64
N LYS A 47 -3.17 -4.59 -3.52
CA LYS A 47 -3.10 -5.26 -2.21
C LYS A 47 -1.90 -4.76 -1.40
N LEU A 48 -0.71 -4.70 -2.00
CA LEU A 48 0.50 -4.24 -1.33
C LEU A 48 0.39 -2.77 -0.90
N ALA A 49 -0.18 -1.92 -1.75
CA ALA A 49 -0.42 -0.51 -1.42
C ALA A 49 -1.38 -0.34 -0.22
N VAL A 50 -2.45 -1.15 -0.16
CA VAL A 50 -3.36 -1.17 1.00
C VAL A 50 -2.64 -1.63 2.26
N GLU A 51 -1.83 -2.69 2.18
CA GLU A 51 -1.07 -3.20 3.34
C GLU A 51 -0.07 -2.17 3.87
N VAL A 52 0.69 -1.50 2.98
CA VAL A 52 1.63 -0.45 3.38
C VAL A 52 0.90 0.74 3.99
N SER A 53 -0.20 1.18 3.39
CA SER A 53 -1.00 2.30 3.92
C SER A 53 -1.54 1.98 5.30
N ALA A 54 -2.09 0.77 5.51
CA ALA A 54 -2.58 0.32 6.79
C ALA A 54 -1.45 0.23 7.83
N TYR A 55 -0.25 -0.20 7.44
CA TYR A 55 0.91 -0.18 8.33
C TYR A 55 1.28 1.24 8.75
N VAL A 56 1.36 2.19 7.81
CA VAL A 56 1.69 3.58 8.14
C VAL A 56 0.69 4.18 9.12
N CYS A 57 -0.60 3.82 9.02
CA CYS A 57 -1.61 4.24 10.00
C CYS A 57 -1.33 3.79 11.45
N THR A 58 -0.50 2.76 11.65
CA THR A 58 -0.13 2.26 12.99
C THR A 58 1.10 2.97 13.58
N GLN A 59 1.72 3.87 12.84
CA GLN A 59 2.96 4.56 13.21
C GLN A 59 2.69 6.04 13.51
N ASN A 60 3.58 6.66 14.28
CA ASN A 60 3.54 8.11 14.50
C ASN A 60 4.36 8.83 13.42
N GLY A 61 3.77 9.83 12.77
CA GLY A 61 4.44 10.62 11.73
C GLY A 61 4.42 10.01 10.33
N ALA A 62 4.84 10.80 9.34
CA ALA A 62 4.58 10.54 7.92
C ALA A 62 5.45 9.48 7.23
N MET A 63 6.69 9.30 7.70
CA MET A 63 7.72 8.52 7.01
C MET A 63 8.35 7.46 7.94
N PRO A 64 7.57 6.48 8.44
CA PRO A 64 8.11 5.41 9.26
C PRO A 64 8.98 4.46 8.42
N GLU A 65 9.90 3.75 9.07
CA GLU A 65 10.61 2.67 8.40
C GLU A 65 9.63 1.52 8.10
N LEU A 66 9.59 1.08 6.84
CA LEU A 66 8.76 -0.06 6.45
C LEU A 66 9.39 -1.39 6.93
N PRO A 67 8.56 -2.36 7.38
CA PRO A 67 9.04 -3.69 7.76
C PRO A 67 9.71 -4.40 6.59
N ALA A 68 10.74 -5.20 6.87
CA ALA A 68 11.47 -5.94 5.85
C ALA A 68 10.55 -6.78 4.94
N ARG A 69 9.47 -7.36 5.50
CA ARG A 69 8.46 -8.09 4.73
C ARG A 69 7.88 -7.25 3.59
N LEU A 70 7.39 -6.05 3.90
CA LEU A 70 6.77 -5.15 2.90
C LEU A 70 7.80 -4.64 1.88
N LYS A 71 9.04 -4.38 2.33
CA LYS A 71 10.14 -4.00 1.44
C LYS A 71 10.49 -5.12 0.46
N ASN A 72 10.53 -6.36 0.92
CA ASN A 72 10.86 -7.54 0.10
C ASN A 72 9.78 -7.85 -0.94
N GLU A 73 8.52 -7.50 -0.68
CA GLU A 73 7.47 -7.64 -1.70
C GLU A 73 7.68 -6.69 -2.87
N LEU A 74 8.38 -5.57 -2.65
CA LEU A 74 8.83 -4.66 -3.69
C LEU A 74 10.18 -5.05 -4.29
N ILE A 75 10.80 -6.20 -4.00
CA ILE A 75 12.11 -6.58 -4.60
C ILE A 75 11.90 -7.45 -5.84
#